data_AF-A0LGT3-F1
#
_entry.id   AF-A0LGT3-F1
#
_cell.length_a   1.000
_cell.length_b   1.000
_cell.length_c   1.000
_cell.angle_alpha   90.00
_cell.angle_beta   90.00
_cell.angle_gamma   90.00
#
_symmetry.space_group_name_H-M   'P 1'
#
loop_
_entity.id
_entity.type
_entity.pdbx_description
1 polymer ?
#
loop_
_entity_poly.entity_id
_entity_poly.type
_entity_poly.pdbx_seq_one_letter_code
_entity_poly.pdbx_strand_id
1 'polypeptide(L)'
;MRKRTAIVVLFALLLTASAGLAEEDAVVRPAGKGEWRLYGANGQLMGAIRKTPDGKTALVSKSGAYIGVLGPDGELYMTGRHSTMTPDMARLYLEAVKALSTLK
;
A
#
# COMPACT_ATOMS: atom_id res chain seq x y z
N MET A 1 -33.51 -8.31 45.51
CA MET A 1 -33.48 -7.75 44.14
C MET A 1 -32.03 -7.66 43.66
N ARG A 2 -31.53 -8.70 42.99
CA ARG A 2 -30.15 -8.80 42.44
C ARG A 2 -30.20 -8.76 40.92
N LYS A 3 -30.16 -7.59 40.27
CA LYS A 3 -30.09 -7.48 38.78
C LYS A 3 -29.52 -6.14 38.29
N ARG A 4 -28.35 -5.69 38.78
CA ARG A 4 -27.74 -4.43 38.27
C ARG A 4 -26.25 -4.49 37.94
N THR A 5 -25.61 -5.65 38.01
CA THR A 5 -24.16 -5.78 37.77
C THR A 5 -23.76 -6.27 36.38
N ALA A 6 -24.72 -6.55 35.49
CA ALA A 6 -24.43 -7.13 34.17
C ALA A 6 -24.15 -6.10 33.07
N ILE A 7 -24.47 -4.81 33.26
CA ILE A 7 -24.40 -3.80 32.19
C ILE A 7 -23.01 -3.16 32.07
N VAL A 8 -22.26 -3.05 33.18
CA VAL A 8 -20.97 -2.35 33.19
C VAL A 8 -19.87 -3.17 32.50
N VAL A 9 -19.94 -4.50 32.54
CA VAL A 9 -18.94 -5.38 31.92
C VAL A 9 -19.03 -5.35 30.38
N LEU A 10 -20.23 -5.16 29.82
CA LEU A 10 -20.43 -5.11 28.37
C LEU A 10 -19.81 -3.84 27.74
N PHE A 11 -19.81 -2.72 28.46
CA PHE A 11 -19.26 -1.46 27.97
C PHE A 11 -17.71 -1.46 27.97
N ALA A 12 -17.08 -2.18 28.91
CA ALA A 12 -15.63 -2.32 28.96
C ALA A 12 -15.07 -3.25 27.86
N LEU A 13 -15.85 -4.21 27.36
CA LEU A 13 -15.45 -5.08 26.25
C LEU A 13 -15.57 -4.42 24.86
N LEU A 14 -16.37 -3.35 24.74
CA LEU A 14 -16.53 -2.60 23.48
C LEU A 14 -15.41 -1.58 23.23
N LEU A 15 -14.69 -1.16 24.27
CA LEU A 15 -13.59 -0.18 24.17
C LEU A 15 -12.25 -0.79 23.74
N THR A 16 -12.06 -2.11 23.83
CA THR A 16 -10.85 -2.78 23.34
C THR A 16 -10.93 -3.19 21.87
N ALA A 17 -12.13 -3.23 21.28
CA ALA A 17 -12.31 -3.52 19.86
C ALA A 17 -11.99 -2.33 18.94
N SER A 18 -11.88 -1.12 19.50
CA SER A 18 -11.54 0.11 18.77
C SER A 18 -10.05 0.45 18.77
N ALA A 19 -9.17 -0.47 19.19
CA ALA A 19 -7.81 -0.50 18.68
C ALA A 19 -7.87 -0.96 17.21
N GLY A 20 -8.52 -0.12 16.39
CA GLY A 20 -8.64 -0.29 14.96
C GLY A 20 -7.23 -0.53 14.45
N LEU A 21 -7.09 -1.68 13.79
CA LEU A 21 -5.98 -2.05 12.93
C LEU A 21 -5.28 -0.79 12.43
N ALA A 22 -4.19 -0.39 13.10
CA ALA A 22 -3.31 0.59 12.52
C ALA A 22 -2.87 -0.06 11.22
N GLU A 23 -3.35 0.47 10.10
CA GLU A 23 -2.99 -0.02 8.79
C GLU A 23 -1.48 0.25 8.69
N GLU A 24 -0.67 -0.75 9.01
CA GLU A 24 0.78 -0.64 8.94
C GLU A 24 1.13 -0.22 7.51
N ASP A 25 1.67 0.99 7.38
CA ASP A 25 2.10 1.55 6.11
C ASP A 25 3.08 0.61 5.42
N ALA A 26 3.09 0.60 4.08
CA ALA A 26 4.04 -0.23 3.37
C ALA A 26 5.48 0.22 3.67
N VAL A 27 6.34 -0.76 3.87
CA VAL A 27 7.78 -0.53 4.04
C VAL A 27 8.44 -0.52 2.66
N VAL A 28 9.18 0.54 2.38
CA VAL A 28 9.92 0.72 1.13
C VAL A 28 11.38 0.39 1.38
N ARG A 29 11.96 -0.50 0.56
CA ARG A 29 13.37 -0.88 0.67
C ARG A 29 14.10 -0.69 -0.66
N PRO A 30 15.29 -0.07 -0.68
CA PRO A 30 16.11 -0.02 -1.89
C PRO A 30 16.52 -1.44 -2.29
N ALA A 31 16.46 -1.74 -3.59
CA ALA A 31 16.73 -3.06 -4.14
C ALA A 31 17.76 -3.05 -5.28
N GLY A 32 18.35 -1.90 -5.58
CA GLY A 32 19.33 -1.71 -6.64
C GLY A 32 19.31 -0.28 -7.18
N LYS A 33 20.13 0.01 -8.21
CA LYS A 33 20.16 1.33 -8.84
C LYS A 33 18.79 1.68 -9.41
N GLY A 34 18.10 2.61 -8.74
CA GLY A 34 16.79 3.10 -9.15
C GLY A 34 15.64 2.11 -8.95
N GLU A 35 15.79 1.09 -8.11
CA GLU A 35 14.69 0.18 -7.75
C GLU A 35 14.40 0.23 -6.25
N TRP A 36 13.12 0.34 -5.92
CA TRP A 36 12.61 0.26 -4.56
C TRP A 36 11.48 -0.77 -4.51
N ARG A 37 11.55 -1.70 -3.54
CA ARG A 37 10.53 -2.72 -3.32
C ARG A 37 9.60 -2.29 -2.20
N LEU A 38 8.30 -2.53 -2.41
CA LEU A 38 7.25 -2.20 -1.47
C LEU A 38 6.76 -3.48 -0.81
N TYR A 39 6.80 -3.47 0.52
CA TYR A 39 6.37 -4.57 1.36
C TYR A 39 5.18 -4.16 2.19
N GLY A 40 4.12 -4.97 2.20
CA GLY A 40 3.00 -4.72 3.10
C GLY A 40 3.38 -4.97 4.56
N ALA A 41 2.49 -4.58 5.48
CA ALA A 41 2.58 -4.79 6.93
C ALA A 41 3.20 -6.13 7.38
N ASN A 42 2.72 -7.24 6.81
CA ASN A 42 3.18 -8.59 7.15
C ASN A 42 4.49 -9.02 6.45
N GLY A 43 5.20 -8.10 5.80
CA GLY A 43 6.44 -8.37 5.06
C GLY A 43 6.26 -8.97 3.67
N GLN A 44 5.04 -9.10 3.16
CA GLN A 44 4.78 -9.58 1.80
C GLN A 44 5.25 -8.59 0.73
N LEU A 45 5.89 -9.07 -0.33
CA LEU A 45 6.21 -8.22 -1.48
C LEU A 45 4.91 -7.85 -2.23
N MET A 46 4.62 -6.55 -2.32
CA MET A 46 3.50 -6.02 -3.09
C MET A 46 3.90 -5.74 -4.54
N GLY A 47 5.10 -5.20 -4.74
CA GLY A 47 5.63 -4.81 -6.04
C GLY A 47 6.86 -3.93 -5.90
N ALA A 48 7.16 -3.17 -6.95
CA ALA A 48 8.32 -2.30 -6.99
C ALA A 48 8.06 -1.01 -7.77
N ILE A 49 8.77 0.04 -7.35
CA ILE A 49 9.03 1.24 -8.15
C ILE A 49 10.38 1.06 -8.82
N ARG A 50 10.46 1.29 -10.13
CA ARG A 50 11.70 1.17 -10.91
C ARG A 50 11.91 2.38 -11.81
N LYS A 51 13.14 2.89 -11.87
CA LYS A 51 13.55 3.85 -12.91
C LYS A 51 13.76 3.13 -14.23
N THR A 52 13.04 3.56 -15.25
CA THR A 52 13.22 3.08 -16.61
C THR A 52 14.48 3.70 -17.24
N PRO A 53 15.01 3.14 -18.35
CA PRO A 53 16.18 3.70 -19.03
C PRO A 53 16.00 5.15 -19.49
N ASP A 54 14.76 5.55 -19.81
CA ASP A 54 14.38 6.92 -20.15
C ASP A 54 14.07 7.80 -18.92
N GLY A 55 14.40 7.34 -17.71
CA GLY A 55 14.34 8.12 -16.47
C GLY A 55 12.95 8.19 -15.80
N LYS A 56 11.93 7.58 -16.40
CA LYS A 56 10.57 7.56 -15.84
C LYS A 56 10.46 6.64 -14.64
N THR A 57 9.46 6.88 -13.81
CA THR A 57 9.16 6.08 -12.63
C THR A 57 8.11 5.04 -12.99
N ALA A 58 8.50 3.79 -13.17
CA ALA A 58 7.58 2.69 -13.46
C ALA A 58 7.07 2.01 -12.19
N LEU A 59 5.80 1.61 -12.22
CA LEU A 59 5.19 0.72 -11.24
C LEU A 59 5.14 -0.70 -11.80
N VAL A 60 5.65 -1.66 -11.02
CA VAL A 60 5.77 -3.06 -11.41
C VAL A 60 5.14 -3.93 -10.32
N SER A 61 4.32 -4.90 -10.71
CA SER A 61 3.70 -5.86 -9.79
C SER A 61 4.74 -6.81 -9.17
N LYS A 62 4.35 -7.52 -8.10
CA LYS A 62 5.20 -8.56 -7.47
C LYS A 62 5.65 -9.69 -8.42
N SER A 63 4.92 -9.96 -9.51
CA SER A 63 5.30 -10.95 -10.52
C SER A 63 6.26 -10.39 -11.58
N GLY A 64 6.60 -9.10 -11.51
CA GLY A 64 7.42 -8.42 -12.51
C GLY A 64 6.63 -7.84 -13.69
N ALA A 65 5.31 -8.00 -13.73
CA ALA A 65 4.50 -7.40 -14.79
C ALA A 65 4.47 -5.88 -14.66
N TYR A 66 4.74 -5.20 -15.78
CA TYR A 66 4.69 -3.74 -15.89
C TYR A 66 3.25 -3.24 -15.82
N ILE A 67 2.97 -2.34 -14.87
CA ILE A 67 1.63 -1.77 -14.68
C ILE A 67 1.51 -0.45 -15.44
N GLY A 68 2.48 0.45 -15.27
CA GLY A 68 2.43 1.78 -15.85
C GLY A 68 3.54 2.72 -15.37
N VAL A 69 3.45 3.97 -15.80
CA VAL A 69 4.33 5.06 -15.34
C VAL A 69 3.60 5.90 -14.30
N LEU A 70 4.28 6.21 -13.20
CA LEU A 70 3.87 7.23 -12.24
C LEU A 70 4.33 8.60 -12.74
N GLY A 71 3.35 9.47 -12.99
CA GLY A 71 3.53 10.87 -13.31
C GLY A 71 4.01 11.69 -12.10
N PRO A 72 4.43 12.94 -12.36
CA PRO A 72 4.94 13.82 -11.30
C PRO A 72 3.87 14.15 -10.24
N ASP A 73 2.60 14.21 -10.64
CA ASP A 73 1.48 14.53 -9.75
C ASP A 73 0.87 13.27 -9.08
N GLY A 74 1.57 12.14 -9.20
CA GLY A 74 1.12 10.85 -8.68
C GLY A 74 0.20 10.08 -9.63
N GLU A 75 -0.19 10.62 -10.78
CA GLU A 75 -1.04 9.93 -11.77
C GLU A 75 -0.41 8.61 -12.26
N LEU A 76 -1.21 7.56 -12.47
CA LEU A 76 -0.74 6.30 -13.05
C LEU A 76 -1.19 6.16 -14.50
N TYR A 77 -0.25 6.30 -15.43
CA TYR A 77 -0.47 6.01 -16.85
C TYR A 77 -0.30 4.51 -17.11
N MET A 78 -1.41 3.78 -17.01
CA MET A 78 -1.46 2.33 -17.26
C MET A 78 -1.28 1.99 -18.74
N THR A 79 -0.84 0.77 -19.01
CA THR A 79 -0.75 0.26 -20.38
C THR A 79 -2.09 -0.27 -20.89
N GLY A 80 -2.33 -0.11 -22.20
CA GLY A 80 -3.50 -0.64 -22.90
C GLY A 80 -4.65 0.35 -23.05
N ARG A 81 -5.52 0.12 -24.05
CA ARG A 81 -6.71 0.95 -24.30
C ARG A 81 -7.83 0.73 -23.28
N HIS A 82 -7.87 -0.45 -22.66
CA HIS A 82 -8.84 -0.85 -21.65
C HIS A 82 -8.10 -1.51 -20.49
N SER A 83 -7.36 -0.71 -19.74
CA SER A 83 -6.63 -1.17 -18.57
C SER A 83 -7.61 -1.59 -17.47
N THR A 84 -7.29 -2.68 -16.79
CA THR A 84 -8.02 -3.11 -15.60
C THR A 84 -7.19 -2.80 -14.37
N MET A 85 -7.85 -2.33 -13.32
CA MET A 85 -7.23 -2.12 -12.01
C MET A 85 -7.78 -3.16 -11.04
N THR A 86 -6.93 -4.07 -10.59
CA THR A 86 -7.29 -4.97 -9.49
C THR A 86 -7.09 -4.25 -8.14
N PRO A 87 -7.75 -4.71 -7.06
CA PRO A 87 -7.53 -4.15 -5.73
C PRO A 87 -6.06 -4.17 -5.29
N ASP A 88 -5.32 -5.24 -5.61
CA ASP A 88 -3.89 -5.35 -5.31
C ASP A 88 -3.06 -4.29 -6.03
N MET A 89 -3.39 -3.99 -7.31
CA MET A 89 -2.73 -2.94 -8.08
C MET A 89 -3.05 -1.55 -7.52
N ALA A 90 -4.31 -1.31 -7.16
CA ALA A 90 -4.72 -0.05 -6.54
C ALA A 90 -3.99 0.18 -5.21
N ARG A 91 -3.89 -0.85 -4.37
CA ARG A 91 -3.15 -0.76 -3.11
C ARG A 91 -1.67 -0.50 -3.34
N LEU A 92 -1.03 -1.24 -4.25
CA LEU A 92 0.37 -1.00 -4.61
C LEU A 92 0.60 0.42 -5.13
N TYR A 93 -0.31 0.94 -5.96
CA TYR A 93 -0.26 2.31 -6.46
C TYR A 93 -0.31 3.35 -5.33
N LEU A 94 -1.27 3.24 -4.41
CA LEU A 94 -1.40 4.17 -3.30
C LEU A 94 -0.14 4.17 -2.41
N GLU A 95 0.38 2.99 -2.10
CA GLU A 95 1.61 2.85 -1.32
C GLU A 95 2.84 3.38 -2.09
N ALA A 96 2.87 3.24 -3.41
CA ALA A 96 3.92 3.81 -4.25
C ALA A 96 3.90 5.34 -4.28
N VAL A 97 2.72 5.96 -4.35
CA VAL A 97 2.58 7.42 -4.30
C VAL A 97 3.01 7.95 -2.93
N LYS A 98 2.60 7.29 -1.84
CA LYS A 98 3.10 7.61 -0.48
C LYS A 98 4.63 7.49 -0.41
N ALA A 99 5.19 6.39 -0.91
CA ALA A 99 6.64 6.15 -0.93
C ALA A 99 7.40 7.24 -1.68
N LEU A 100 6.93 7.67 -2.85
CA LEU A 100 7.60 8.71 -3.63
C LEU A 100 7.68 10.05 -2.91
N SER A 101 6.73 10.35 -2.01
CA SER A 101 6.79 11.58 -1.21
C SER A 101 7.95 11.59 -0.19
N THR A 102 8.45 10.41 0.19
CA THR A 102 9.53 10.24 1.18
C THR A 102 10.88 9.98 0.55
N LEU A 103 10.90 9.45 -0.67
CA LEU A 103 12.09 9.26 -1.51
C LEU A 103 12.50 10.59 -2.16
N LYS A 104 13.07 11.51 -1.38
CA LYS A 104 13.76 12.70 -1.90
C LYS A 104 15.23 12.43 -2.19
#